data_AF-A0A8T2UHL4-F1
#
_entry.id   AF-A0A8T2UHL4-F1
#
_cell.length_a   1.000
_cell.length_b   1.000
_cell.length_c   1.000
_cell.angle_alpha   90.00
_cell.angle_beta   90.00
_cell.angle_gamma   90.00
#
_symmetry.space_group_name_H-M   'P 1'
#
loop_
_entity.id
_entity.type
_entity.pdbx_description
1 polymer ?
#
loop_
_entity_poly.entity_id
_entity_poly.type
_entity_poly.pdbx_seq_one_letter_code
_entity_poly.pdbx_strand_id
1 'polypeptide(L)'
;MATPSDRGDNGRQTSSIAVGVTESATLEFIENVTRDAAILQKELLLAILRRNYATEYLAALGLDGSSDDYELFKRVAPPVTYEDIQPFIKRIANGDKSPILCSQPITRFFTSSGTSRGERKLIPTTEEELDRNLNFLKLATLVMRQ
;
A
#
# COMPACT_ATOMS: atom_id res chain seq x y z
N MET A 1 -17.54 -27.49 -61.61
CA MET A 1 -18.70 -26.96 -60.85
C MET A 1 -18.81 -27.80 -59.57
N ALA A 2 -18.68 -27.15 -58.39
CA ALA A 2 -18.75 -27.64 -56.99
C ALA A 2 -17.61 -28.52 -56.38
N THR A 3 -16.80 -27.89 -55.49
CA THR A 3 -16.24 -28.26 -54.13
C THR A 3 -15.60 -29.65 -53.86
N PRO A 4 -14.63 -29.83 -52.91
CA PRO A 4 -14.63 -29.24 -51.54
C PRO A 4 -13.29 -29.00 -50.82
N SER A 5 -13.42 -28.46 -49.59
CA SER A 5 -12.62 -28.76 -48.38
C SER A 5 -11.71 -27.67 -47.80
N ASP A 6 -11.93 -27.48 -46.50
CA ASP A 6 -11.04 -26.99 -45.45
C ASP A 6 -10.55 -25.54 -45.48
N ARG A 7 -11.27 -24.70 -44.74
CA ARG A 7 -10.61 -23.82 -43.77
C ARG A 7 -11.25 -24.03 -42.42
N GLY A 8 -10.51 -24.74 -41.56
CA GLY A 8 -10.83 -24.91 -40.16
C GLY A 8 -10.97 -23.56 -39.47
N ASP A 9 -12.11 -23.39 -38.81
CA ASP A 9 -12.31 -22.42 -37.76
C ASP A 9 -11.48 -22.85 -36.56
N ASN A 10 -10.24 -22.34 -36.50
CA ASN A 10 -9.40 -22.45 -35.32
C ASN A 10 -9.65 -21.19 -34.47
N GLY A 11 -10.84 -21.14 -33.87
CA GLY A 11 -11.17 -20.25 -32.77
C GLY A 11 -10.14 -20.46 -31.67
N ARG A 12 -9.15 -19.57 -31.64
CA ARG A 12 -8.15 -19.47 -30.57
C ARG A 12 -8.86 -19.44 -29.23
N GLN A 13 -8.83 -20.59 -28.56
CA GLN A 13 -9.05 -20.69 -27.13
C GLN A 13 -7.82 -20.05 -26.48
N THR A 14 -7.81 -18.72 -26.36
CA THR A 14 -6.81 -18.02 -25.55
C THR A 14 -7.15 -18.28 -24.10
N SER A 15 -6.47 -19.28 -23.56
CA SER A 15 -6.21 -19.44 -22.14
C SER A 15 -5.63 -18.15 -21.58
N SER A 16 -6.44 -17.40 -20.85
CA SER A 16 -5.95 -16.44 -19.87
C SER A 16 -6.32 -17.01 -18.51
N ILE A 17 -5.39 -17.72 -17.89
CA ILE A 17 -5.42 -18.00 -16.46
C ILE A 17 -5.19 -16.65 -15.78
N ALA A 18 -6.25 -15.84 -15.72
CA ALA A 18 -6.36 -14.85 -14.68
C ALA A 18 -6.62 -15.65 -13.41
N VAL A 19 -5.75 -15.52 -12.41
CA VAL A 19 -6.15 -15.82 -11.03
C VAL A 19 -7.18 -14.74 -10.68
N GLY A 20 -8.39 -14.96 -11.16
CA GLY A 20 -9.51 -14.05 -11.03
C GLY A 20 -10.02 -14.14 -9.62
N VAL A 21 -9.67 -13.16 -8.80
CA VAL A 21 -10.51 -12.86 -7.63
C VAL A 21 -11.89 -12.57 -8.20
N THR A 22 -12.87 -13.38 -7.82
CA THR A 22 -14.23 -13.23 -8.33
C THR A 22 -14.85 -11.96 -7.74
N GLU A 23 -15.82 -11.39 -8.44
CA GLU A 23 -16.60 -10.25 -7.93
C GLU A 23 -17.24 -10.59 -6.57
N SER A 24 -17.74 -11.82 -6.43
CA SER A 24 -18.26 -12.35 -5.16
C SER A 24 -17.22 -12.33 -4.03
N ALA A 25 -16.01 -12.86 -4.26
CA ALA A 25 -14.94 -12.85 -3.26
C ALA A 25 -14.48 -11.43 -2.90
N THR A 26 -14.58 -10.49 -3.86
CA THR A 26 -14.25 -9.09 -3.63
C THR A 26 -15.28 -8.38 -2.75
N LEU A 27 -16.57 -8.60 -3.00
CA LEU A 27 -17.65 -8.06 -2.18
C LEU A 27 -17.63 -8.65 -0.77
N GLU A 28 -17.39 -9.96 -0.65
CA GLU A 28 -17.20 -10.63 0.64
C GLU A 28 -16.01 -10.04 1.41
N PHE A 29 -14.89 -9.74 0.72
CA PHE A 29 -13.76 -9.05 1.33
C PHE A 29 -14.17 -7.66 1.86
N ILE A 30 -14.88 -6.84 1.08
CA ILE A 30 -15.34 -5.51 1.50
C ILE A 30 -16.24 -5.60 2.73
N GLU A 31 -17.22 -6.51 2.72
CA GLU A 31 -18.13 -6.73 3.86
C GLU A 31 -17.33 -7.13 5.12
N ASN A 32 -16.37 -8.05 4.98
CA ASN A 32 -15.54 -8.50 6.09
C ASN A 32 -14.67 -7.40 6.67
N VAL A 33 -14.03 -6.56 5.83
CA VAL A 33 -13.14 -5.50 6.32
C VAL A 33 -13.89 -4.28 6.87
N THR A 34 -15.16 -4.08 6.48
CA THR A 34 -15.98 -2.96 6.94
C THR A 34 -16.78 -3.29 8.21
N ARG A 35 -17.20 -4.55 8.38
CA ARG A 35 -17.96 -5.02 9.55
C ARG A 35 -17.27 -4.76 10.89
N ASP A 36 -15.97 -5.06 10.97
CA ASP A 36 -15.17 -4.94 12.21
C ASP A 36 -14.02 -3.94 12.06
N ALA A 37 -14.26 -2.83 11.37
CA ALA A 37 -13.22 -1.85 11.00
C ALA A 37 -12.39 -1.34 12.19
N ALA A 38 -13.01 -1.14 13.36
CA ALA A 38 -12.30 -0.65 14.55
C ALA A 38 -11.23 -1.64 15.05
N ILE A 39 -11.54 -2.94 15.02
CA ILE A 39 -10.61 -4.01 15.43
C ILE A 39 -9.47 -4.09 14.42
N LEU A 40 -9.81 -4.14 13.13
CA LEU A 40 -8.82 -4.23 12.05
C LEU A 40 -7.87 -3.02 12.01
N GLN A 41 -8.37 -1.81 12.23
CA GLN A 41 -7.53 -0.61 12.28
C GLN A 41 -6.56 -0.63 13.47
N LYS A 42 -7.00 -1.13 14.63
CA LYS A 42 -6.11 -1.29 15.80
C LYS A 42 -5.02 -2.33 15.54
N GLU A 43 -5.38 -3.47 14.97
CA GLU A 43 -4.42 -4.53 14.60
C GLU A 43 -3.43 -4.05 13.55
N LEU A 44 -3.90 -3.32 12.54
CA LEU A 44 -3.06 -2.73 11.50
C LEU A 44 -2.05 -1.73 12.10
N LEU A 45 -2.50 -0.82 12.97
CA LEU A 45 -1.60 0.12 13.63
C LEU A 45 -0.53 -0.62 14.45
N LEU A 46 -0.92 -1.60 15.27
CA LEU A 46 0.04 -2.40 16.04
C LEU A 46 1.03 -3.15 15.14
N ALA A 47 0.59 -3.68 14.00
CA ALA A 47 1.46 -4.33 13.03
C ALA A 47 2.46 -3.34 12.40
N ILE A 48 2.03 -2.12 12.08
CA ILE A 48 2.92 -1.06 11.58
C ILE A 48 3.96 -0.67 12.64
N LEU A 49 3.55 -0.46 13.89
CA LEU A 49 4.46 -0.09 14.98
C LEU A 49 5.49 -1.20 15.25
N ARG A 50 5.02 -2.44 15.44
CA ARG A 50 5.89 -3.61 15.64
C ARG A 50 6.89 -3.84 14.51
N ARG A 51 6.48 -3.59 13.27
CA ARG A 51 7.36 -3.78 12.12
C ARG A 51 8.42 -2.68 12.02
N ASN A 52 8.12 -1.47 12.50
CA ASN A 52 8.95 -0.29 12.31
C ASN A 52 9.56 0.25 13.61
N TYR A 53 9.43 -0.44 14.75
CA TYR A 53 9.87 0.09 16.05
C TYR A 53 11.35 0.52 16.08
N ALA A 54 12.20 -0.20 15.34
CA ALA A 54 13.62 0.07 15.26
C ALA A 54 14.00 1.14 14.21
N THR A 55 13.02 1.79 13.56
CA THR A 55 13.32 2.87 12.62
C THR A 55 13.71 4.14 13.38
N GLU A 56 14.56 4.97 12.76
CA GLU A 56 15.00 6.24 13.35
C GLU A 56 13.82 7.10 13.84
N TYR A 57 12.75 7.15 13.05
CA TYR A 57 11.57 7.96 13.36
C TYR A 57 10.78 7.41 14.57
N LEU A 58 10.47 6.12 14.63
CA LEU A 58 9.70 5.56 15.76
C LEU A 58 10.55 5.41 17.02
N ALA A 59 11.84 5.12 16.89
CA ALA A 59 12.76 5.08 18.02
C ALA A 59 12.85 6.45 18.71
N ALA A 60 12.79 7.56 17.96
CA ALA A 60 12.77 8.91 18.52
C ALA A 60 11.49 9.22 19.33
N LEU A 61 10.39 8.47 19.10
CA LEU A 61 9.15 8.58 19.87
C LEU A 61 9.15 7.69 21.12
N GLY A 62 10.21 6.92 21.36
CA GLY A 62 10.33 6.01 22.51
C GLY A 62 9.43 4.78 22.41
N LEU A 63 9.03 4.38 21.20
CA LEU A 63 8.27 3.16 20.95
C LEU A 63 9.21 1.96 20.82
N ASP A 64 8.82 0.82 21.38
CA ASP A 64 9.68 -0.37 21.48
C ASP A 64 9.12 -1.61 20.77
N GLY A 65 7.96 -1.50 20.12
CA GLY A 65 7.27 -2.60 19.45
C GLY A 65 6.40 -3.44 20.38
N SER A 66 6.15 -3.01 21.61
CA SER A 66 5.29 -3.72 22.56
C SER A 66 3.80 -3.68 22.19
N SER A 67 2.97 -4.41 22.93
CA SER A 67 1.50 -4.30 22.81
C SER A 67 0.95 -2.97 23.33
N ASP A 68 1.69 -2.29 24.21
CA ASP A 68 1.27 -1.06 24.87
C ASP A 68 1.48 0.17 23.98
N ASP A 69 2.25 -0.01 22.90
CA ASP A 69 2.54 1.02 21.89
C ASP A 69 1.29 1.64 21.28
N TYR A 70 0.14 0.97 21.27
CA TYR A 70 -1.11 1.57 20.79
C TYR A 70 -1.50 2.83 21.58
N GLU A 71 -1.54 2.74 22.91
CA GLU A 71 -1.90 3.90 23.75
C GLU A 71 -0.74 4.88 23.88
N LEU A 72 0.50 4.38 23.85
CA LEU A 72 1.68 5.23 23.86
C LEU A 72 1.72 6.09 22.59
N PHE A 73 1.56 5.50 21.40
CA PHE A 73 1.55 6.20 20.12
C PHE A 73 0.50 7.31 20.10
N LYS A 74 -0.73 7.05 20.56
CA LYS A 74 -1.79 8.06 20.66
C LYS A 74 -1.41 9.26 21.53
N ARG A 75 -0.56 9.06 22.54
CA ARG A 75 -0.11 10.11 23.46
C ARG A 75 1.12 10.85 22.94
N VAL A 76 2.06 10.16 22.29
CA VAL A 76 3.39 10.70 21.99
C VAL A 76 3.61 11.06 20.52
N ALA A 77 2.84 10.49 19.59
CA ALA A 77 3.00 10.78 18.17
C ALA A 77 2.20 12.04 17.81
N PRO A 78 2.85 13.18 17.53
CA PRO A 78 2.13 14.37 17.09
C PRO A 78 1.61 14.16 15.66
N PRO A 79 0.49 14.80 15.29
CA PRO A 79 0.19 15.04 13.89
C PRO A 79 1.34 15.84 13.25
N VAL A 80 1.86 15.37 12.12
CA VAL A 80 2.98 16.01 11.41
C VAL A 80 2.58 16.47 10.01
N THR A 81 3.26 17.49 9.49
CA THR A 81 3.15 17.91 8.09
C THR A 81 4.24 17.28 7.23
N TYR A 82 4.20 17.56 5.92
CA TYR A 82 5.23 17.08 5.00
C TYR A 82 6.60 17.69 5.33
N GLU A 83 6.62 18.95 5.75
CA GLU A 83 7.83 19.71 6.06
C GLU A 83 8.57 19.10 7.25
N ASP A 84 7.85 18.59 8.25
CA ASP A 84 8.44 17.92 9.42
C ASP A 84 9.20 16.65 9.04
N ILE A 85 8.70 15.89 8.06
CA ILE A 85 9.30 14.61 7.62
C ILE A 85 10.20 14.74 6.37
N GLN A 86 10.20 15.91 5.72
CA GLN A 86 10.98 16.17 4.51
C GLN A 86 12.49 15.88 4.68
N PRO A 87 13.14 16.17 5.83
CA PRO A 87 14.56 15.86 6.01
C PRO A 87 14.87 14.36 5.87
N PHE A 88 14.02 13.49 6.42
CA PHE A 88 14.14 12.04 6.29
C PHE A 88 13.97 11.59 4.84
N ILE A 89 12.96 12.12 4.16
CA ILE A 89 12.68 11.82 2.75
C ILE A 89 13.87 12.19 1.87
N LYS A 90 14.48 13.37 2.09
CA LYS A 90 15.67 13.82 1.34
C LYS A 90 16.88 12.90 1.56
N ARG A 91 17.11 12.43 2.78
CA ARG A 91 18.17 11.45 3.06
C ARG A 91 17.97 10.16 2.28
N ILE A 92 16.76 9.61 2.30
CA ILE A 92 16.42 8.40 1.54
C ILE A 92 16.59 8.64 0.04
N ALA A 93 16.12 9.77 -0.49
CA ALA A 93 16.26 10.13 -1.90
C ALA A 93 17.73 10.30 -2.35
N ASN A 94 18.59 10.75 -1.44
CA ASN A 94 20.03 10.86 -1.66
C ASN A 94 20.78 9.53 -1.50
N GLY A 95 20.07 8.43 -1.23
CA GLY A 95 20.63 7.07 -1.19
C GLY A 95 20.92 6.50 0.20
N ASP A 96 20.47 7.16 1.28
CA ASP A 96 20.52 6.56 2.62
C ASP A 96 19.58 5.35 2.69
N LYS A 97 20.15 4.17 2.93
CA LYS A 97 19.42 2.89 3.00
C LYS A 97 19.18 2.42 4.44
N SER A 98 19.55 3.22 5.44
CA SER A 98 19.23 2.92 6.83
C SER A 98 17.71 2.93 7.07
N PRO A 99 17.20 2.19 8.07
CA PRO A 99 15.77 2.14 8.37
C PRO A 99 15.32 3.46 9.03
N ILE A 100 15.06 4.49 8.23
CA ILE A 100 14.70 5.83 8.74
C ILE A 100 13.20 5.93 9.06
N LEU A 101 12.35 5.70 8.06
CA LEU A 101 10.89 5.79 8.18
C LEU A 101 10.23 4.40 8.17
N CYS A 102 10.80 3.46 7.42
CA CYS A 102 10.31 2.09 7.28
C CYS A 102 11.45 1.10 7.50
N SER A 103 11.15 -0.05 8.09
CA SER A 103 12.12 -1.15 8.21
C SER A 103 12.35 -1.86 6.88
N GLN A 104 11.38 -1.80 5.97
CA GLN A 104 11.56 -2.24 4.59
C GLN A 104 12.23 -1.15 3.76
N PRO A 105 13.06 -1.52 2.77
CA PRO A 105 13.63 -0.57 1.83
C PRO A 105 12.54 0.22 1.10
N ILE A 106 12.71 1.54 1.05
CA ILE A 106 11.96 2.38 0.13
C ILE A 106 12.50 2.15 -1.28
N THR A 107 11.69 1.59 -2.17
CA THR A 107 12.10 1.24 -3.53
C THR A 107 11.78 2.35 -4.54
N ARG A 108 10.78 3.18 -4.23
CA ARG A 108 10.26 4.21 -5.14
C ARG A 108 9.74 5.43 -4.38
N PHE A 109 9.59 6.55 -5.10
CA PHE A 109 8.86 7.73 -4.64
C PHE A 109 7.69 8.03 -5.57
N PHE A 110 6.49 8.16 -5.01
CA PHE A 110 5.38 8.75 -5.74
C PHE A 110 5.44 10.27 -5.64
N THR A 111 5.01 10.96 -6.70
CA THR A 111 4.86 12.41 -6.68
C THR A 111 3.41 12.76 -6.44
N SER A 112 3.14 13.46 -5.34
CA SER A 112 1.78 13.97 -5.07
C SER A 112 1.47 15.16 -5.98
N SER A 113 0.19 15.42 -6.26
CA SER A 113 -0.26 16.65 -6.93
C SER A 113 -0.04 17.90 -6.06
N GLY A 114 -0.02 17.74 -4.73
CA GLY A 114 0.35 18.79 -3.79
C GLY A 114 1.84 19.11 -3.81
N THR A 115 2.15 20.37 -3.57
CA THR A 115 3.52 20.89 -3.54
C THR A 115 3.93 21.36 -2.15
N SER A 116 5.23 21.38 -1.90
CA SER A 116 5.86 22.08 -0.77
C SER A 116 6.96 22.98 -1.34
N ARG A 117 6.85 24.28 -1.08
CA ARG A 117 7.78 25.30 -1.60
C ARG A 117 7.98 25.27 -3.12
N GLY A 118 6.92 24.93 -3.87
CA GLY A 118 6.92 24.87 -5.34
C GLY A 118 7.33 23.54 -5.94
N GLU A 119 7.87 22.60 -5.15
CA GLU A 119 8.23 21.26 -5.61
C GLU A 119 7.16 20.23 -5.25
N ARG A 120 6.94 19.24 -6.11
CA ARG A 120 6.01 18.14 -5.80
C ARG A 120 6.52 17.35 -4.61
N LYS A 121 5.59 16.99 -3.70
CA LYS A 121 5.91 16.15 -2.54
C LYS A 121 6.27 14.74 -3.02
N LEU A 122 7.45 14.28 -2.61
CA LEU A 122 7.89 12.90 -2.77
C LEU A 122 7.33 12.06 -1.63
N ILE A 123 6.56 11.02 -1.94
CA ILE A 123 5.98 10.09 -0.98
C ILE A 123 6.75 8.78 -1.06
N PRO A 124 7.50 8.39 -0.01
CA PRO A 124 8.28 7.15 -0.01
C PRO A 124 7.33 5.94 -0.06
N THR A 125 7.70 4.92 -0.82
CA THR A 125 6.87 3.71 -0.99
C THR A 125 7.75 2.46 -1.03
N THR A 126 7.28 1.41 -0.34
CA THR A 126 7.89 0.07 -0.35
C THR A 126 7.25 -0.79 -1.46
N GLU A 127 7.90 -1.87 -1.86
CA GLU A 127 7.33 -2.76 -2.90
C GLU A 127 5.97 -3.36 -2.47
N GLU A 128 5.87 -3.76 -1.21
CA GLU A 128 4.64 -4.32 -0.63
C GLU A 128 3.47 -3.32 -0.67
N GLU A 129 3.75 -2.03 -0.50
CA GLU A 129 2.74 -0.98 -0.58
C GLU A 129 2.26 -0.76 -2.03
N LEU A 130 3.13 -0.95 -3.01
CA LEU A 130 2.74 -0.92 -4.42
C LEU A 130 1.72 -2.02 -4.74
N ASP A 131 1.96 -3.24 -4.27
CA ASP A 131 1.04 -4.38 -4.46
C ASP A 131 -0.31 -4.13 -3.79
N ARG A 132 -0.31 -3.58 -2.57
CA ARG A 132 -1.55 -3.16 -1.88
C ARG A 132 -2.34 -2.13 -2.68
N ASN A 133 -1.66 -1.10 -3.20
CA ASN A 133 -2.31 -0.06 -4.00
C ASN A 133 -2.91 -0.60 -5.30
N LEU A 134 -2.22 -1.53 -5.98
CA LEU A 134 -2.77 -2.20 -7.16
C LEU A 134 -4.03 -3.01 -6.83
N ASN A 135 -4.07 -3.67 -5.66
CA ASN A 135 -5.27 -4.37 -5.22
C ASN A 135 -6.40 -3.39 -4.89
N PHE A 136 -6.12 -2.26 -4.23
CA PHE A 136 -7.12 -1.23 -3.97
C PHE A 136 -7.77 -0.70 -5.26
N LEU A 137 -6.98 -0.44 -6.32
CA LEU A 137 -7.52 0.02 -7.60
C LEU A 137 -8.50 -1.00 -8.24
N LYS A 138 -8.24 -2.30 -8.06
CA LYS A 138 -9.17 -3.36 -8.51
C LYS A 138 -10.49 -3.28 -7.73
N LEU A 139 -10.43 -3.14 -6.40
CA LEU A 139 -11.61 -2.99 -5.55
C LEU A 139 -12.43 -1.76 -5.95
N ALA A 140 -11.78 -0.60 -6.09
CA ALA A 140 -12.45 0.66 -6.45
C ALA A 140 -13.15 0.58 -7.81
N THR A 141 -12.53 -0.08 -8.79
CA THR A 141 -13.11 -0.25 -10.12
C THR A 141 -14.41 -1.06 -10.09
N LEU A 142 -14.51 -2.06 -9.20
CA LEU A 142 -15.73 -2.85 -9.05
C LEU A 142 -16.87 -2.03 -8.43
N VAL A 143 -16.59 -1.25 -7.40
CA VAL A 143 -17.59 -0.38 -6.77
C VAL A 143 -18.08 0.70 -7.75
N MET A 144 -17.20 1.30 -8.55
CA MET A 144 -17.57 2.33 -9.53
C MET A 144 -18.35 1.79 -10.75
N ARG A 145 -18.43 0.46 -10.91
CA ARG A 145 -19.17 -0.18 -12.01
C ARG A 145 -20.61 -0.54 -11.64
N GLN A 146 -20.99 -0.44 -10.37
CA GLN A 146 -22.36 -0.64 -9.88
C GLN A 146 -23.18 0.66 -10.01
#